data_AF-A0A892I9L8-F1
#
_entry.id   AF-A0A892I9L8-F1
#
_cell.length_a   1.000
_cell.length_b   1.000
_cell.length_c   1.000
_cell.angle_alpha   90.00
_cell.angle_beta   90.00
_cell.angle_gamma   90.00
#
_symmetry.space_group_name_H-M   'P 1'
#
loop_
_entity.id
_entity.type
_entity.pdbx_description
1 polymer ?
#
loop_
_entity_poly.entity_id
_entity_poly.type
_entity_poly.pdbx_seq_one_letter_code
_entity_poly.pdbx_strand_id
1 'polypeptide(L)'
;MWNPTDGYPCAVSLYQQRLYAAGSSGYPERVWASATGLYYDFTPGTDDGDGFSYDVASDQVNQIMHLASSRILTVLTQGEEFTIDGGSVGSITPTNINVRSQSIYGTARPRPVRVGNELIFPQRAAKKIRSMAYDFNTDSFRSQNLTRLAAHITESGVVDIAFQAEPTPVVWMVRADGVLISMTYDRDENVCGFARHTTDGAFKSVCCIPGADGDVLFAVVQRTINGNVVQNVERLDAGVQTDAAIIGSSDTGGNVWTNLGTLEGKTCDVKADGVFMGQFTVIDGQVTLPRQAKTFEIGLHYDSTIVALTPNLSGGLGTSQGNQQRTGRVILRFLNTIRCLVNGQIIPFRGFGENVLNKPPEPFTGDKDITEFGWDSSSEITITQDQPYDWYVLALLRQFTVNTG
;
A
#
# COMPACT_ATOMS: atom_id res chain seq x y z
N MET A 1 -5.90 30.06 -24.70
CA MET A 1 -5.30 28.72 -24.70
C MET A 1 -6.14 27.74 -23.90
N TRP A 2 -6.51 28.06 -22.65
CA TRP A 2 -7.46 27.25 -21.88
C TRP A 2 -8.84 27.89 -21.87
N ASN A 3 -9.86 27.14 -22.28
CA ASN A 3 -11.23 27.60 -22.39
C ASN A 3 -12.20 26.39 -22.45
N PRO A 4 -13.52 26.60 -22.42
CA PRO A 4 -14.48 25.48 -22.47
C PRO A 4 -14.42 24.59 -23.73
N THR A 5 -13.88 25.07 -24.84
CA THR A 5 -13.78 24.33 -26.12
C THR A 5 -12.48 23.52 -26.18
N ASP A 6 -11.34 24.14 -25.91
CA ASP A 6 -10.01 23.51 -25.96
C ASP A 6 -9.66 22.77 -24.65
N GLY A 7 -10.49 22.93 -23.62
CA GLY A 7 -10.33 22.32 -22.32
C GLY A 7 -9.32 23.02 -21.40
N TYR A 8 -9.18 22.46 -20.21
CA TYR A 8 -8.24 22.90 -19.19
C TYR A 8 -7.18 21.82 -18.95
N PRO A 9 -5.96 22.19 -18.52
CA PRO A 9 -4.91 21.22 -18.21
C PRO A 9 -5.34 20.24 -17.12
N CYS A 10 -5.02 18.95 -17.30
CA CYS A 10 -5.24 17.93 -16.27
C CYS A 10 -3.95 17.54 -15.52
N ALA A 11 -2.79 17.97 -16.03
CA ALA A 11 -1.49 17.71 -15.44
C ALA A 11 -0.79 19.04 -15.11
N VAL A 12 -0.34 19.19 -13.86
CA VAL A 12 0.33 20.42 -13.39
C VAL A 12 1.49 20.05 -12.48
N SER A 13 2.63 20.73 -12.64
CA SER A 13 3.83 20.55 -11.81
C SER A 13 4.65 21.84 -11.75
N LEU A 14 5.39 22.03 -10.66
CA LEU A 14 6.40 23.08 -10.53
C LEU A 14 7.79 22.48 -10.75
N TYR A 15 8.58 23.08 -11.63
CA TYR A 15 9.96 22.67 -11.90
C TYR A 15 10.79 23.88 -12.30
N GLN A 16 12.02 24.00 -11.80
CA GLN A 16 12.95 25.11 -12.12
C GLN A 16 12.30 26.52 -12.08
N GLN A 17 11.49 26.80 -11.06
CA GLN A 17 10.76 28.08 -10.90
C GLN A 17 9.77 28.42 -12.04
N ARG A 18 9.27 27.42 -12.76
CA ARG A 18 8.20 27.57 -13.75
C ARG A 18 7.01 26.70 -13.36
N LEU A 19 5.80 27.20 -13.62
CA LEU A 19 4.58 26.40 -13.59
C LEU A 19 4.43 25.70 -14.93
N TYR A 20 4.43 24.37 -14.90
CA TYR A 20 4.15 23.55 -16.06
C TYR A 20 2.71 23.06 -16.02
N ALA A 21 2.02 23.17 -17.16
CA ALA A 21 0.67 22.67 -17.35
C ALA A 21 0.60 21.85 -18.64
N ALA A 22 -0.21 20.78 -18.67
CA ALA A 22 -0.35 19.92 -19.83
C ALA A 22 -1.67 19.13 -19.85
N GLY A 23 -1.98 18.49 -20.99
CA GLY A 23 -3.02 17.47 -21.10
C GLY A 23 -4.45 17.99 -21.31
N SER A 24 -4.62 19.20 -21.86
CA SER A 24 -5.95 19.72 -22.22
C SER A 24 -6.60 18.88 -23.34
N SER A 25 -7.93 18.94 -23.49
CA SER A 25 -8.63 18.15 -24.52
C SER A 25 -8.31 18.57 -25.96
N GLY A 26 -8.12 19.87 -26.21
CA GLY A 26 -7.80 20.42 -27.53
C GLY A 26 -6.32 20.32 -27.90
N TYR A 27 -5.45 20.23 -26.90
CA TYR A 27 -4.00 20.04 -27.07
C TYR A 27 -3.49 18.97 -26.08
N PRO A 28 -3.73 17.67 -26.36
CA PRO A 28 -3.47 16.58 -25.43
C PRO A 28 -1.97 16.32 -25.18
N GLU A 29 -1.11 16.62 -26.16
CA GLU A 29 0.33 16.38 -26.12
C GLU A 29 1.16 17.64 -25.82
N ARG A 30 0.49 18.78 -25.60
CA ARG A 30 1.17 20.06 -25.38
C ARG A 30 1.52 20.27 -23.91
N VAL A 31 2.75 20.71 -23.69
CA VAL A 31 3.25 21.22 -22.41
C VAL A 31 3.41 22.74 -22.53
N TRP A 32 2.90 23.46 -21.54
CA TRP A 32 3.09 24.89 -21.37
C TRP A 32 3.93 25.15 -20.14
N ALA A 33 4.86 26.09 -20.24
CA ALA A 33 5.64 26.58 -19.12
C ALA A 33 5.40 28.08 -18.95
N SER A 34 5.11 28.50 -17.73
CA SER A 34 5.05 29.91 -17.37
C SER A 34 6.44 30.54 -17.47
N ALA A 35 6.53 31.86 -17.57
CA ALA A 35 7.76 32.60 -17.36
C ALA A 35 8.37 32.29 -15.97
N THR A 36 9.70 32.35 -15.87
CA THR A 36 10.45 32.01 -14.65
C THR A 36 10.07 32.96 -13.52
N GLY A 37 9.62 32.40 -12.39
CA GLY A 37 9.18 33.17 -11.22
C GLY A 37 7.81 33.84 -11.37
N LEU A 38 7.19 33.80 -12.56
CA LEU A 38 5.89 34.40 -12.86
C LEU A 38 4.90 33.29 -13.24
N TYR A 39 4.38 32.57 -12.23
CA TYR A 39 3.58 31.35 -12.42
C TYR A 39 2.29 31.51 -13.22
N TYR A 40 1.79 32.73 -13.39
CA TYR A 40 0.55 33.00 -14.14
C TYR A 40 0.80 33.64 -15.51
N ASP A 41 2.05 33.91 -15.86
CA ASP A 41 2.41 34.47 -17.17
C ASP A 41 2.87 33.36 -18.12
N PHE A 42 2.03 33.03 -19.09
CA PHE A 42 2.30 32.05 -20.14
C PHE A 42 2.54 32.73 -21.50
N THR A 43 2.86 34.03 -21.51
CA THR A 43 3.15 34.76 -22.74
C THR A 43 4.40 34.16 -23.38
N PRO A 44 4.30 33.63 -24.62
CA PRO A 44 5.44 33.02 -25.29
C PRO A 44 6.47 34.08 -25.66
N GLY A 45 7.74 33.77 -25.44
CA GLY A 45 8.85 34.62 -25.85
C GLY A 45 10.08 33.79 -26.22
N THR A 46 11.20 34.47 -26.41
CA THR A 46 12.47 33.84 -26.85
C THR A 46 13.57 33.96 -25.82
N ASP A 47 13.42 34.83 -24.82
CA ASP A 47 14.40 35.01 -23.78
C ASP A 47 14.35 33.84 -22.80
N ASP A 48 15.47 33.55 -22.13
CA ASP A 48 15.60 32.36 -21.27
C ASP A 48 14.58 32.30 -20.13
N GLY A 49 14.03 33.45 -19.73
CA GLY A 49 13.02 33.58 -18.69
C GLY A 49 11.57 33.55 -19.18
N ASP A 50 11.32 33.63 -20.49
CA ASP A 50 9.97 33.80 -21.02
C ASP A 50 9.15 32.51 -20.95
N GLY A 51 7.82 32.64 -20.99
CA GLY A 51 6.93 31.49 -21.15
C GLY A 51 7.15 30.80 -22.50
N PHE A 52 6.77 29.52 -22.59
CA PHE A 52 6.84 28.77 -23.85
C PHE A 52 5.84 27.61 -23.87
N SER A 53 5.66 27.04 -25.06
CA SER A 53 4.84 25.84 -25.26
C SER A 53 5.51 24.89 -26.22
N TYR A 54 5.45 23.59 -25.94
CA TYR A 54 6.06 22.55 -26.77
C TYR A 54 5.15 21.33 -26.87
N ASP A 55 5.05 20.74 -28.06
CA ASP A 55 4.32 19.48 -28.27
C ASP A 55 5.28 18.32 -28.07
N VAL A 56 4.91 17.40 -27.19
CA VAL A 56 5.65 16.15 -26.96
C VAL A 56 5.30 15.20 -28.10
N ALA A 57 6.03 15.32 -29.21
CA ALA A 57 5.79 14.53 -30.41
C ALA A 57 6.06 13.04 -30.19
N SER A 58 5.13 12.19 -30.62
CA SER A 58 5.29 10.74 -30.70
C SER A 58 4.53 10.21 -31.92
N ASP A 59 4.74 8.93 -32.28
CA ASP A 59 4.07 8.33 -33.45
C ASP A 59 2.55 8.20 -33.28
N GLN A 60 2.03 8.41 -32.07
CA GLN A 60 0.61 8.40 -31.74
C GLN A 60 0.23 9.64 -30.91
N VAL A 61 -1.01 10.12 -31.06
CA VAL A 61 -1.50 11.19 -30.18
C VAL A 61 -1.78 10.59 -28.80
N ASN A 62 -0.92 10.89 -27.83
CA ASN A 62 -1.03 10.42 -26.46
C ASN A 62 -1.32 11.59 -25.52
N GLN A 63 -2.47 11.57 -24.84
CA GLN A 63 -2.77 12.59 -23.84
C GLN A 63 -1.80 12.51 -22.66
N ILE A 64 -1.21 13.66 -22.32
CA ILE A 64 -0.42 13.85 -21.10
C ILE A 64 -1.36 13.74 -19.90
N MET A 65 -1.08 12.78 -19.02
CA MET A 65 -1.89 12.50 -17.84
C MET A 65 -1.29 13.14 -16.59
N HIS A 66 0.04 13.09 -16.45
CA HIS A 66 0.74 13.59 -15.27
C HIS A 66 2.06 14.25 -15.64
N LEU A 67 2.43 15.28 -14.89
CA LEU A 67 3.75 15.88 -14.87
C LEU A 67 4.35 15.60 -13.50
N ALA A 68 5.60 15.15 -13.46
CA ALA A 68 6.30 14.86 -12.21
C ALA A 68 7.65 15.57 -12.17
N SER A 69 7.85 16.32 -11.10
CA SER A 69 9.09 17.04 -10.81
C SER A 69 10.00 16.16 -9.95
N SER A 70 11.14 15.76 -10.50
CA SER A 70 12.19 15.03 -9.80
C SER A 70 13.56 15.57 -10.25
N ARG A 71 14.58 14.72 -10.40
CA ARG A 71 15.87 15.08 -11.02
C ARG A 71 15.67 15.77 -12.38
N ILE A 72 14.70 15.29 -13.15
CA ILE A 72 14.27 15.80 -14.45
C ILE A 72 12.77 16.02 -14.42
N LEU A 73 12.24 16.83 -15.34
CA LEU A 73 10.80 16.92 -15.56
C LEU A 73 10.34 15.68 -16.33
N THR A 74 9.53 14.84 -15.69
CA THR A 74 8.95 13.65 -16.32
C THR A 74 7.54 13.96 -16.80
N VAL A 75 7.23 13.54 -18.03
CA VAL A 75 5.90 13.65 -18.63
C VAL A 75 5.36 12.25 -18.84
N LEU A 76 4.28 11.92 -18.15
CA LEU A 76 3.60 10.64 -18.28
C LEU A 76 2.37 10.79 -19.15
N THR A 77 2.33 10.05 -20.25
CA THR A 77 1.19 10.02 -21.17
C THR A 77 0.49 8.67 -21.11
N GLN A 78 -0.68 8.56 -21.74
CA GLN A 78 -1.38 7.27 -21.82
C GLN A 78 -0.58 6.17 -22.53
N GLY A 79 0.36 6.50 -23.40
CA GLY A 79 1.12 5.54 -24.22
C GLY A 79 2.61 5.45 -23.92
N GLU A 80 3.23 6.54 -23.47
CA GLU A 80 4.67 6.66 -23.32
C GLU A 80 5.08 7.50 -22.09
N GLU A 81 6.32 7.31 -21.66
CA GLU A 81 6.98 8.09 -20.63
C GLU A 81 8.12 8.92 -21.23
N PHE A 82 8.05 10.24 -21.09
CA PHE A 82 9.07 11.16 -21.58
C PHE A 82 9.80 11.88 -20.44
N THR A 83 10.99 12.37 -20.76
CA THR A 83 11.73 13.34 -19.93
C THR A 83 12.00 14.60 -20.72
N ILE A 84 11.91 15.74 -20.03
CA ILE A 84 12.24 17.06 -20.59
C ILE A 84 13.43 17.63 -19.81
N ASP A 85 14.50 18.00 -20.51
CA ASP A 85 15.67 18.68 -19.99
C ASP A 85 16.15 19.82 -20.91
N GLY A 86 17.04 20.67 -20.39
CA GLY A 86 17.73 21.72 -21.15
C GLY A 86 19.07 21.26 -21.74
N GLY A 87 19.22 19.97 -22.04
CA GLY A 87 20.47 19.39 -22.53
C GLY A 87 21.53 19.20 -21.43
N SER A 88 22.80 19.14 -21.85
CA SER A 88 23.91 18.64 -21.04
C SER A 88 24.20 19.46 -19.76
N VAL A 89 23.87 20.76 -19.74
CA VAL A 89 24.19 21.68 -18.62
C VAL A 89 23.17 22.82 -18.46
N GLY A 90 22.04 22.79 -19.18
CA GLY A 90 21.11 23.92 -19.27
C GLY A 90 19.84 23.76 -18.42
N SER A 91 19.27 24.89 -18.01
CA SER A 91 17.86 24.95 -17.60
C SER A 91 16.96 24.82 -18.84
N ILE A 92 15.69 24.45 -18.64
CA ILE A 92 14.72 24.41 -19.74
C ILE A 92 14.33 25.85 -20.10
N THR A 93 14.59 26.26 -21.34
CA THR A 93 14.26 27.60 -21.85
C THR A 93 13.49 27.50 -23.18
N PRO A 94 12.84 28.58 -23.65
CA PRO A 94 12.10 28.54 -24.93
C PRO A 94 12.93 28.06 -26.13
N THR A 95 14.24 28.31 -26.12
CA THR A 95 15.17 27.97 -27.21
C THR A 95 16.05 26.76 -26.90
N ASN A 96 15.97 26.20 -25.69
CA ASN A 96 16.75 25.04 -25.27
C ASN A 96 15.85 24.04 -24.51
N ILE A 97 15.28 23.11 -25.27
CA ILE A 97 14.41 22.05 -24.76
C ILE A 97 14.70 20.74 -25.50
N ASN A 98 14.96 19.69 -24.74
CA ASN A 98 15.13 18.32 -25.24
C ASN A 98 14.05 17.45 -24.63
N VAL A 99 13.24 16.83 -25.49
CA VAL A 99 12.21 15.87 -25.10
C VAL A 99 12.67 14.49 -25.57
N ARG A 100 12.75 13.54 -24.63
CA ARG A 100 13.22 12.17 -24.93
C ARG A 100 12.20 11.16 -24.43
N SER A 101 11.76 10.26 -25.31
CA SER A 101 10.98 9.08 -24.91
C SER A 101 11.90 8.08 -24.20
N GLN A 102 11.46 7.57 -23.07
CA GLN A 102 12.22 6.63 -22.23
C GLN A 102 11.62 5.23 -22.29
N SER A 103 10.30 5.13 -22.37
CA SER A 103 9.59 3.88 -22.60
C SER A 103 8.20 4.10 -23.20
N ILE A 104 7.63 3.02 -23.74
CA ILE A 104 6.32 2.99 -24.40
C ILE A 104 5.26 2.23 -23.57
N TYR A 105 5.37 2.30 -22.24
CA TYR A 105 4.46 1.56 -21.38
C TYR A 105 3.18 2.32 -21.06
N GLY A 106 3.31 3.65 -20.92
CA GLY A 106 2.24 4.58 -20.62
C GLY A 106 1.75 4.47 -19.17
N THR A 107 1.03 5.50 -18.73
CA THR A 107 0.50 5.60 -17.37
C THR A 107 -1.03 5.49 -17.32
N ALA A 108 -1.54 4.98 -16.21
CA ALA A 108 -2.97 4.99 -15.91
C ALA A 108 -3.37 6.30 -15.20
N ARG A 109 -4.67 6.43 -14.89
CA ARG A 109 -5.24 7.64 -14.27
C ARG A 109 -4.70 7.99 -12.87
N PRO A 110 -4.43 7.04 -11.94
CA PRO A 110 -3.98 7.39 -10.58
C PRO A 110 -2.70 8.21 -10.61
N ARG A 111 -2.61 9.21 -9.71
CA ARG A 111 -1.48 10.15 -9.68
C ARG A 111 -0.20 9.42 -9.27
N PRO A 112 0.92 9.56 -10.01
CA PRO A 112 2.18 8.92 -9.63
C PRO A 112 2.66 9.44 -8.28
N VAL A 113 3.33 8.58 -7.51
CA VAL A 113 3.96 8.96 -6.23
C VAL A 113 5.47 8.91 -6.38
N ARG A 114 6.16 9.83 -5.71
CA ARG A 114 7.61 9.86 -5.69
C ARG A 114 8.10 9.15 -4.43
N VAL A 115 8.96 8.15 -4.60
CA VAL A 115 9.60 7.42 -3.50
C VAL A 115 11.10 7.54 -3.67
N GLY A 116 11.75 8.27 -2.77
CA GLY A 116 13.14 8.68 -2.93
C GLY A 116 13.37 9.43 -4.25
N ASN A 117 14.21 8.85 -5.11
CA ASN A 117 14.53 9.40 -6.44
C ASN A 117 13.73 8.78 -7.59
N GLU A 118 12.72 7.97 -7.27
CA GLU A 118 11.96 7.21 -8.24
C GLU A 118 10.53 7.70 -8.34
N LEU A 119 9.95 7.53 -9.53
CA LEU A 119 8.56 7.79 -9.78
C LEU A 119 7.81 6.47 -9.92
N ILE A 120 6.92 6.18 -8.98
CA ILE A 120 6.11 4.97 -8.96
C ILE A 120 4.71 5.29 -9.49
N PHE A 121 4.27 4.51 -10.47
CA PHE A 121 2.98 4.72 -11.13
C PHE A 121 2.36 3.44 -11.69
N PRO A 122 1.03 3.38 -11.79
CA PRO A 122 0.37 2.30 -12.50
C PRO A 122 0.56 2.47 -14.02
N GLN A 123 0.95 1.40 -14.71
CA GLN A 123 1.01 1.36 -16.17
C GLN A 123 -0.39 1.55 -16.77
N ARG A 124 -0.52 2.04 -18.01
CA ARG A 124 -1.78 2.27 -18.78
C ARG A 124 -3.01 1.43 -18.40
N ALA A 125 -2.88 0.11 -18.29
CA ALA A 125 -4.00 -0.79 -17.96
C ALA A 125 -4.35 -0.88 -16.46
N ALA A 126 -3.65 -0.13 -15.61
CA ALA A 126 -3.68 -0.13 -14.15
C ALA A 126 -3.33 -1.45 -13.44
N LYS A 127 -2.93 -2.50 -14.18
CA LYS A 127 -2.64 -3.85 -13.67
C LYS A 127 -1.17 -4.15 -13.39
N LYS A 128 -0.30 -3.17 -13.56
CA LYS A 128 1.14 -3.28 -13.29
C LYS A 128 1.61 -2.00 -12.63
N ILE A 129 2.43 -2.12 -11.60
CA ILE A 129 3.10 -0.99 -10.99
C ILE A 129 4.51 -0.90 -11.53
N ARG A 130 4.89 0.30 -11.97
CA ARG A 130 6.21 0.60 -12.50
C ARG A 130 6.92 1.62 -11.63
N SER A 131 8.22 1.43 -11.49
CA SER A 131 9.13 2.44 -10.96
C SER A 131 10.00 2.95 -12.11
N MET A 132 9.94 4.25 -12.38
CA MET A 132 10.84 4.94 -13.29
C MET A 132 11.96 5.62 -12.49
N ALA A 133 13.18 5.21 -12.77
CA ALA A 133 14.39 5.73 -12.13
C ALA A 133 15.52 5.85 -13.16
N TYR A 134 16.48 6.74 -12.90
CA TYR A 134 17.66 6.89 -13.73
C TYR A 134 18.69 5.79 -13.44
N ASP A 135 19.16 5.10 -14.48
CA ASP A 135 20.17 4.05 -14.41
C ASP A 135 21.50 4.54 -14.98
N PHE A 136 22.46 4.81 -14.08
CA PHE A 136 23.80 5.31 -14.42
C PHE A 136 24.58 4.40 -15.38
N ASN A 137 24.32 3.09 -15.39
CA ASN A 137 25.06 2.16 -16.25
C ASN A 137 24.66 2.30 -17.73
N THR A 138 23.43 2.73 -17.97
CA THR A 138 22.86 2.85 -19.31
C THR A 138 22.60 4.29 -19.72
N ASP A 139 22.90 5.25 -18.83
CA ASP A 139 22.62 6.68 -18.99
C ASP A 139 21.17 6.95 -19.48
N SER A 140 20.21 6.22 -18.90
CA SER A 140 18.82 6.25 -19.35
C SER A 140 17.85 6.11 -18.18
N PHE A 141 16.60 6.54 -18.35
CA PHE A 141 15.56 6.25 -17.38
C PHE A 141 14.94 4.89 -17.69
N ARG A 142 14.89 4.02 -16.69
CA ARG A 142 14.32 2.69 -16.81
C ARG A 142 13.04 2.58 -15.99
N SER A 143 12.02 2.02 -16.62
CA SER A 143 10.71 1.79 -16.02
C SER A 143 10.55 0.30 -15.65
N GLN A 144 10.94 -0.07 -14.43
CA GLN A 144 10.92 -1.44 -13.92
C GLN A 144 9.52 -1.85 -13.45
N ASN A 145 9.06 -3.05 -13.80
CA ASN A 145 7.82 -3.62 -13.29
C ASN A 145 8.02 -4.19 -11.87
N LEU A 146 7.47 -3.51 -10.85
CA LEU A 146 7.54 -3.93 -9.44
C LEU A 146 6.63 -5.13 -9.14
N THR A 147 5.49 -5.20 -9.84
CA THR A 147 4.52 -6.32 -9.72
C THR A 147 4.94 -7.59 -10.47
N ARG A 148 6.17 -7.69 -10.98
CA ARG A 148 6.63 -8.82 -11.82
C ARG A 148 6.45 -10.19 -11.15
N LEU A 149 6.71 -10.29 -9.85
CA LEU A 149 6.59 -11.54 -9.08
C LEU A 149 5.20 -11.73 -8.45
N ALA A 150 4.34 -10.71 -8.52
CA ALA A 150 3.04 -10.68 -7.86
C ALA A 150 1.96 -10.07 -8.76
N ALA A 151 1.87 -10.49 -10.03
CA ALA A 151 0.95 -9.87 -11.00
C ALA A 151 -0.53 -9.91 -10.55
N HIS A 152 -0.92 -10.94 -9.80
CA HIS A 152 -2.27 -11.11 -9.23
C HIS A 152 -2.63 -10.02 -8.20
N ILE A 153 -1.64 -9.35 -7.61
CA ILE A 153 -1.88 -8.36 -6.54
C ILE A 153 -2.65 -7.14 -7.06
N THR A 154 -2.50 -6.79 -8.33
CA THR A 154 -3.16 -5.63 -8.98
C THR A 154 -4.10 -6.02 -10.12
N GLU A 155 -4.58 -7.27 -10.15
CA GLU A 155 -5.32 -7.83 -11.28
C GLU A 155 -6.58 -7.05 -11.68
N SER A 156 -7.33 -6.54 -10.70
CA SER A 156 -8.54 -5.73 -10.92
C SER A 156 -8.23 -4.29 -11.36
N GLY A 157 -6.96 -3.86 -11.28
CA GLY A 157 -6.50 -2.52 -11.63
C GLY A 157 -6.46 -1.59 -10.42
N VAL A 158 -5.44 -0.73 -10.35
CA VAL A 158 -5.29 0.31 -9.32
C VAL A 158 -6.05 1.58 -9.70
N VAL A 159 -6.81 2.12 -8.76
CA VAL A 159 -7.64 3.33 -8.94
C VAL A 159 -7.16 4.52 -8.11
N ASP A 160 -6.39 4.28 -7.06
CA ASP A 160 -5.77 5.34 -6.26
C ASP A 160 -4.44 4.87 -5.66
N ILE A 161 -3.54 5.81 -5.36
CA ILE A 161 -2.21 5.51 -4.82
C ILE A 161 -1.72 6.64 -3.91
N ALA A 162 -1.12 6.28 -2.78
CA ALA A 162 -0.53 7.20 -1.84
C ALA A 162 0.82 6.65 -1.35
N PHE A 163 1.72 7.54 -0.93
CA PHE A 163 3.00 7.15 -0.36
C PHE A 163 3.10 7.64 1.07
N GLN A 164 3.40 6.72 1.97
CA GLN A 164 3.74 6.96 3.37
C GLN A 164 5.26 6.84 3.49
N ALA A 165 5.97 7.91 3.85
CA ALA A 165 7.41 7.90 3.95
C ALA A 165 7.88 7.33 5.30
N GLU A 166 7.22 7.74 6.39
CA GLU A 166 7.57 7.39 7.77
C GLU A 166 6.40 6.71 8.49
N PRO A 167 6.63 5.82 9.48
CA PRO A 167 7.94 5.35 9.97
C PRO A 167 8.56 4.24 9.10
N THR A 168 7.83 3.75 8.11
CA THR A 168 8.31 2.74 7.16
C THR A 168 7.78 3.09 5.78
N PRO A 169 8.62 3.07 4.72
CA PRO A 169 8.19 3.45 3.39
C PRO A 169 7.19 2.42 2.83
N VAL A 170 5.95 2.87 2.69
CA VAL A 170 4.85 2.06 2.15
C VAL A 170 4.13 2.83 1.05
N VAL A 171 4.00 2.19 -0.11
CA VAL A 171 3.12 2.65 -1.18
C VAL A 171 1.78 1.94 -1.02
N TRP A 172 0.75 2.73 -0.71
CA TRP A 172 -0.63 2.29 -0.56
C TRP A 172 -1.35 2.40 -1.89
N MET A 173 -2.12 1.39 -2.27
CA MET A 173 -2.86 1.37 -3.54
C MET A 173 -4.26 0.82 -3.34
N VAL A 174 -5.26 1.53 -3.85
CA VAL A 174 -6.65 1.05 -3.88
C VAL A 174 -6.90 0.33 -5.19
N ARG A 175 -7.40 -0.90 -5.13
CA ARG A 175 -7.86 -1.65 -6.29
C ARG A 175 -9.29 -1.29 -6.67
N ALA A 176 -9.63 -1.46 -7.95
CA ALA A 176 -10.97 -1.20 -8.47
C ALA A 176 -12.07 -2.04 -7.82
N ASP A 177 -11.74 -3.22 -7.28
CA ASP A 177 -12.64 -4.09 -6.53
C ASP A 177 -12.72 -3.76 -5.03
N GLY A 178 -12.11 -2.67 -4.58
CA GLY A 178 -12.24 -2.19 -3.20
C GLY A 178 -11.25 -2.79 -2.21
N VAL A 179 -10.26 -3.56 -2.67
CA VAL A 179 -9.16 -4.09 -1.85
C VAL A 179 -8.04 -3.04 -1.75
N LEU A 180 -7.49 -2.84 -0.55
CA LEU A 180 -6.31 -2.01 -0.34
C LEU A 180 -5.05 -2.89 -0.42
N ILE A 181 -3.99 -2.38 -1.04
CA ILE A 181 -2.69 -3.03 -1.13
C ILE A 181 -1.67 -2.16 -0.40
N SER A 182 -0.83 -2.77 0.43
CA SER A 182 0.43 -2.17 0.85
C SER A 182 1.58 -2.75 0.04
N MET A 183 2.48 -1.90 -0.42
CA MET A 183 3.78 -2.28 -0.95
C MET A 183 4.86 -1.65 -0.07
N THR A 184 5.42 -2.42 0.86
CA THR A 184 6.63 -2.01 1.59
C THR A 184 7.77 -1.99 0.61
N TYR A 185 8.37 -0.80 0.42
CA TYR A 185 9.31 -0.57 -0.65
C TYR A 185 10.52 0.23 -0.16
N ASP A 186 11.66 -0.44 -0.12
CA ASP A 186 12.97 0.17 0.11
C ASP A 186 13.94 -0.37 -0.93
N ARG A 187 14.43 0.52 -1.80
CA ARG A 187 15.34 0.12 -2.86
C ARG A 187 16.76 -0.14 -2.35
N ASP A 188 17.21 0.61 -1.36
CA ASP A 188 18.57 0.52 -0.84
C ASP A 188 18.76 -0.82 -0.09
N GLU A 189 17.70 -1.29 0.57
CA GLU A 189 17.65 -2.61 1.20
C GLU A 189 17.17 -3.73 0.27
N ASN A 190 16.81 -3.43 -0.98
CA ASN A 190 16.21 -4.37 -1.95
C ASN A 190 14.91 -5.03 -1.44
N VAL A 191 14.10 -4.28 -0.68
CA VAL A 191 12.80 -4.71 -0.16
C VAL A 191 11.68 -4.28 -1.10
N CYS A 192 10.87 -5.25 -1.53
CA CYS A 192 9.62 -5.02 -2.25
C CYS A 192 8.62 -6.11 -1.85
N GLY A 193 7.83 -5.83 -0.82
CA GLY A 193 6.87 -6.76 -0.23
C GLY A 193 5.45 -6.26 -0.40
N PHE A 194 4.53 -7.12 -0.85
CA PHE A 194 3.13 -6.78 -1.03
C PHE A 194 2.24 -7.48 0.00
N ALA A 195 1.22 -6.79 0.51
CA ALA A 195 0.12 -7.39 1.26
C ALA A 195 -1.24 -6.83 0.80
N ARG A 196 -2.29 -7.64 0.98
CA ARG A 196 -3.69 -7.24 0.70
C ARG A 196 -4.42 -7.00 2.01
N HIS A 197 -5.26 -5.97 1.99
CA HIS A 197 -6.11 -5.55 3.10
C HIS A 197 -7.55 -5.53 2.59
N THR A 198 -8.40 -6.34 3.22
CA THR A 198 -9.83 -6.45 2.93
C THR A 198 -10.64 -5.94 4.11
N THR A 199 -11.86 -5.49 3.85
CA THR A 199 -12.74 -4.92 4.86
C THR A 199 -14.20 -5.25 4.52
N ASP A 200 -15.13 -5.16 5.48
CA ASP A 200 -16.58 -5.22 5.21
C ASP A 200 -17.04 -3.91 4.55
N GLY A 201 -16.78 -3.81 3.25
CA GLY A 201 -16.96 -2.61 2.45
C GLY A 201 -15.98 -2.56 1.29
N ALA A 202 -15.69 -1.36 0.83
CA ALA A 202 -14.70 -1.13 -0.22
C ALA A 202 -13.89 0.13 0.04
N PHE A 203 -12.56 0.02 0.00
CA PHE A 203 -11.69 1.19 -0.08
C PHE A 203 -11.93 1.94 -1.39
N LYS A 204 -12.03 3.27 -1.32
CA LYS A 204 -12.33 4.14 -2.49
C LYS A 204 -11.21 5.13 -2.83
N SER A 205 -10.54 5.65 -1.82
CA SER A 205 -9.43 6.59 -1.99
C SER A 205 -8.52 6.55 -0.77
N VAL A 206 -7.26 6.92 -0.96
CA VAL A 206 -6.25 7.00 0.09
C VAL A 206 -5.41 8.27 -0.03
N CYS A 207 -4.98 8.80 1.11
CA CYS A 207 -3.94 9.81 1.17
C CYS A 207 -3.11 9.63 2.43
N CYS A 208 -1.84 10.03 2.37
CA CYS A 208 -0.97 10.09 3.52
C CYS A 208 -0.77 11.53 3.94
N ILE A 209 -0.89 11.80 5.23
CA ILE A 209 -0.74 13.14 5.81
C ILE A 209 0.31 13.05 6.93
N PRO A 210 1.26 14.00 7.03
CA PRO A 210 2.20 14.04 8.15
C PRO A 210 1.47 14.16 9.49
N GLY A 211 1.76 13.23 10.40
CA GLY A 211 1.33 13.24 11.80
C GLY A 211 2.45 13.65 12.75
N ALA A 212 2.22 13.46 14.06
CA ALA A 212 3.21 13.81 15.09
C ALA A 212 4.44 12.88 15.09
N ASP A 213 4.22 11.58 14.89
CA ASP A 213 5.24 10.53 15.01
C ASP A 213 5.55 9.84 13.66
N GLY A 214 5.08 10.39 12.54
CA GLY A 214 5.21 9.81 11.20
C GLY A 214 4.03 10.13 10.30
N ASP A 215 4.07 9.67 9.06
CA ASP A 215 2.97 9.83 8.12
C ASP A 215 1.81 8.89 8.50
N VAL A 216 0.59 9.39 8.35
CA VAL A 216 -0.64 8.68 8.69
C VAL A 216 -1.46 8.48 7.42
N LEU A 217 -1.84 7.22 7.17
CA LEU A 217 -2.76 6.88 6.09
C LEU A 217 -4.20 7.19 6.50
N PHE A 218 -4.87 7.98 5.67
CA PHE A 218 -6.32 8.13 5.67
C PHE A 218 -6.90 7.41 4.47
N ALA A 219 -8.03 6.74 4.67
CA ALA A 219 -8.76 6.06 3.63
C ALA A 219 -10.24 6.48 3.64
N VAL A 220 -10.81 6.65 2.46
CA VAL A 220 -12.27 6.69 2.30
C VAL A 220 -12.77 5.28 2.11
N VAL A 221 -13.61 4.80 3.03
CA VAL A 221 -14.18 3.44 2.99
C VAL A 221 -15.68 3.52 2.83
N GLN A 222 -16.20 2.87 1.79
CA GLN A 222 -17.62 2.77 1.55
C GLN A 222 -18.18 1.52 2.24
N ARG A 223 -19.21 1.70 3.07
CA ARG A 223 -19.86 0.61 3.82
C ARG A 223 -21.37 0.71 3.72
N THR A 224 -22.05 -0.41 3.97
CA THR A 224 -23.51 -0.45 4.14
C THR A 224 -23.83 -0.64 5.61
N ILE A 225 -24.42 0.37 6.25
CA ILE A 225 -24.78 0.38 7.67
C ILE A 225 -26.29 0.63 7.76
N ASN A 226 -27.01 -0.28 8.42
CA ASN A 226 -28.48 -0.26 8.53
C ASN A 226 -29.20 -0.01 7.18
N GLY A 227 -28.74 -0.69 6.11
CA GLY A 227 -29.30 -0.56 4.76
C GLY A 227 -28.87 0.68 3.95
N ASN A 228 -28.16 1.63 4.56
CA ASN A 228 -27.69 2.84 3.88
C ASN A 228 -26.23 2.72 3.46
N VAL A 229 -25.90 3.13 2.24
CA VAL A 229 -24.52 3.24 1.77
C VAL A 229 -23.93 4.56 2.28
N VAL A 230 -22.87 4.48 3.06
CA VAL A 230 -22.14 5.63 3.59
C VAL A 230 -20.66 5.54 3.22
N GLN A 231 -19.98 6.69 3.26
CA GLN A 231 -18.54 6.77 3.09
C GLN A 231 -17.92 7.36 4.34
N ASN A 232 -17.10 6.56 5.02
CA ASN A 232 -16.37 6.97 6.20
C ASN A 232 -14.97 7.40 5.82
N VAL A 233 -14.43 8.39 6.54
CA VAL A 233 -13.01 8.69 6.52
C VAL A 233 -12.38 7.96 7.69
N GLU A 234 -11.54 6.98 7.41
CA GLU A 234 -10.94 6.09 8.39
C GLU A 234 -9.43 6.35 8.44
N ARG A 235 -8.87 6.33 9.65
CA ARG A 235 -7.43 6.50 9.90
C ARG A 235 -6.84 5.12 10.17
N LEU A 236 -5.79 4.74 9.45
CA LEU A 236 -5.04 3.53 9.78
C LEU A 236 -4.16 3.82 11.00
N ASP A 237 -4.35 3.06 12.07
CA ASP A 237 -3.66 3.24 13.35
C ASP A 237 -3.00 1.92 13.76
N ALA A 238 -1.69 1.95 13.98
CA ALA A 238 -0.92 0.77 14.39
C ALA A 238 -1.22 0.33 15.84
N GLY A 239 -1.80 1.20 16.67
CA GLY A 239 -2.17 0.90 18.05
C GLY A 239 -3.47 0.11 18.21
N VAL A 240 -4.17 -0.18 17.12
CA VAL A 240 -5.51 -0.77 17.09
C VAL A 240 -5.49 -2.05 16.25
N GLN A 241 -6.20 -3.09 16.68
CA GLN A 241 -6.14 -4.44 16.08
C GLN A 241 -7.53 -4.95 15.63
N THR A 242 -8.46 -4.03 15.42
CA THR A 242 -9.78 -4.27 14.82
C THR A 242 -10.00 -3.33 13.62
N ASP A 243 -10.81 -3.74 12.66
CA ASP A 243 -11.16 -2.91 11.49
C ASP A 243 -12.32 -1.97 11.83
N ALA A 244 -12.40 -0.78 11.20
CA ALA A 244 -13.38 0.27 11.52
C ALA A 244 -13.53 0.54 13.04
N ALA A 245 -12.42 0.46 13.77
CA ALA A 245 -12.41 0.44 15.21
C ALA A 245 -12.89 1.75 15.85
N ILE A 246 -13.60 1.59 16.96
CA ILE A 246 -13.97 2.67 17.87
C ILE A 246 -13.35 2.36 19.23
N ILE A 247 -12.52 3.29 19.69
CA ILE A 247 -11.84 3.21 20.98
C ILE A 247 -12.47 4.19 21.97
N GLY A 248 -12.46 3.84 23.24
CA GLY A 248 -12.89 4.77 24.29
C GLY A 248 -12.46 4.33 25.68
N SER A 249 -12.62 5.25 26.63
CA SER A 249 -12.24 5.04 28.03
C SER A 249 -13.23 5.68 29.01
N SER A 250 -13.25 5.16 30.24
CA SER A 250 -14.05 5.65 31.35
C SER A 250 -13.31 5.42 32.66
N ASP A 251 -13.09 6.48 33.46
CA ASP A 251 -12.36 6.40 34.72
C ASP A 251 -13.05 5.53 35.77
N THR A 252 -14.39 5.61 35.84
CA THR A 252 -15.22 4.79 36.72
C THR A 252 -15.37 3.36 36.21
N GLY A 253 -15.11 3.16 34.91
CA GLY A 253 -15.47 1.96 34.17
C GLY A 253 -16.96 1.91 33.85
N GLY A 254 -17.31 1.12 32.83
CA GLY A 254 -18.66 0.90 32.37
C GLY A 254 -18.83 -0.50 31.80
N ASN A 255 -20.06 -0.99 31.80
CA ASN A 255 -20.44 -2.23 31.12
C ASN A 255 -21.31 -1.98 29.89
N VAL A 256 -21.77 -0.74 29.64
CA VAL A 256 -22.49 -0.36 28.42
C VAL A 256 -21.68 0.72 27.72
N TRP A 257 -21.27 0.45 26.49
CA TRP A 257 -20.52 1.37 25.65
C TRP A 257 -21.39 1.82 24.48
N THR A 258 -21.43 3.12 24.24
CA THR A 258 -22.31 3.79 23.26
C THR A 258 -21.47 4.46 22.16
N ASN A 259 -22.10 5.23 21.27
CA ASN A 259 -21.48 5.89 20.10
C ASN A 259 -20.95 4.92 19.04
N LEU A 260 -21.53 3.73 18.93
CA LEU A 260 -21.17 2.70 17.95
C LEU A 260 -22.09 2.72 16.72
N GLY A 261 -22.81 3.82 16.46
CA GLY A 261 -23.83 3.89 15.39
C GLY A 261 -23.27 3.65 13.98
N THR A 262 -21.97 3.88 13.75
CA THR A 262 -21.29 3.54 12.49
C THR A 262 -21.06 2.04 12.31
N LEU A 263 -21.31 1.23 13.33
CA LEU A 263 -21.18 -0.23 13.33
C LEU A 263 -22.55 -0.91 13.57
N GLU A 264 -23.66 -0.17 13.45
CA GLU A 264 -24.99 -0.67 13.77
C GLU A 264 -25.36 -1.94 12.98
N GLY A 265 -25.80 -2.98 13.70
CA GLY A 265 -26.17 -4.27 13.15
C GLY A 265 -24.99 -5.15 12.71
N LYS A 266 -23.74 -4.69 12.90
CA LYS A 266 -22.54 -5.49 12.62
C LYS A 266 -22.13 -6.30 13.84
N THR A 267 -21.53 -7.45 13.59
CA THR A 267 -20.85 -8.25 14.62
C THR A 267 -19.41 -7.76 14.72
N CYS A 268 -19.03 -7.32 15.91
CA CYS A 268 -17.74 -6.71 16.18
C CYS A 268 -16.96 -7.53 17.20
N ASP A 269 -15.66 -7.61 16.99
CA ASP A 269 -14.72 -8.05 18.01
C ASP A 269 -14.61 -7.00 19.10
N VAL A 270 -14.65 -7.43 20.36
CA VAL A 270 -14.55 -6.53 21.50
C VAL A 270 -13.33 -6.86 22.34
N LYS A 271 -12.43 -5.90 22.46
CA LYS A 271 -11.28 -5.94 23.35
C LYS A 271 -11.47 -4.91 24.46
N ALA A 272 -11.48 -5.38 25.71
CA ALA A 272 -11.74 -4.56 26.88
C ALA A 272 -10.62 -4.74 27.90
N ASP A 273 -10.05 -3.63 28.39
CA ASP A 273 -8.86 -3.60 29.26
C ASP A 273 -7.71 -4.51 28.76
N GLY A 274 -7.49 -4.52 27.44
CA GLY A 274 -6.42 -5.31 26.81
C GLY A 274 -6.73 -6.80 26.61
N VAL A 275 -7.95 -7.26 26.93
CA VAL A 275 -8.35 -8.67 26.77
C VAL A 275 -9.50 -8.78 25.78
N PHE A 276 -9.37 -9.69 24.80
CA PHE A 276 -10.44 -10.05 23.89
C PHE A 276 -11.59 -10.74 24.65
N MET A 277 -12.79 -10.18 24.55
CA MET A 277 -14.01 -10.65 25.22
C MET A 277 -14.90 -11.49 24.33
N GLY A 278 -14.56 -11.64 23.05
CA GLY A 278 -15.38 -12.30 22.04
C GLY A 278 -16.11 -11.30 21.15
N GLN A 279 -17.08 -11.81 20.41
CA GLN A 279 -17.84 -11.07 19.42
C GLN A 279 -19.21 -10.66 19.96
N PHE A 280 -19.58 -9.40 19.72
CA PHE A 280 -20.85 -8.82 20.13
C PHE A 280 -21.48 -8.07 18.95
N THR A 281 -22.80 -8.14 18.83
CA THR A 281 -23.53 -7.35 17.83
C THR A 281 -23.86 -5.98 18.40
N VAL A 282 -23.63 -4.94 17.61
CA VAL A 282 -24.04 -3.58 17.95
C VAL A 282 -25.54 -3.43 17.73
N ILE A 283 -26.25 -3.02 18.78
CA ILE A 283 -27.71 -2.80 18.77
C ILE A 283 -27.97 -1.43 19.38
N ASP A 284 -28.75 -0.59 18.70
CA ASP A 284 -29.09 0.78 19.13
C ASP A 284 -27.85 1.64 19.42
N GLY A 285 -26.77 1.43 18.65
CA GLY A 285 -25.51 2.16 18.76
C GLY A 285 -24.69 1.81 20.01
N GLN A 286 -24.96 0.67 20.65
CA GLN A 286 -24.30 0.25 21.88
C GLN A 286 -23.96 -1.25 21.94
N VAL A 287 -23.01 -1.58 22.82
CA VAL A 287 -22.65 -2.95 23.21
C VAL A 287 -22.64 -3.05 24.73
N THR A 288 -23.22 -4.12 25.27
CA THR A 288 -23.22 -4.41 26.72
C THR A 288 -22.26 -5.55 27.03
N LEU A 289 -21.24 -5.27 27.83
CA LEU A 289 -20.25 -6.24 28.30
C LEU A 289 -20.73 -6.98 29.55
N PRO A 290 -20.29 -8.24 29.74
CA PRO A 290 -20.63 -9.02 30.94
C PRO A 290 -19.93 -8.53 32.22
N ARG A 291 -18.93 -7.65 32.09
CA ARG A 291 -18.18 -7.04 33.20
C ARG A 291 -17.97 -5.56 32.95
N GLN A 292 -17.68 -4.81 34.01
CA GLN A 292 -17.19 -3.44 33.86
C GLN A 292 -15.77 -3.45 33.29
N ALA A 293 -15.51 -2.51 32.38
CA ALA A 293 -14.20 -2.24 31.80
C ALA A 293 -13.91 -0.74 31.82
N LYS A 294 -12.63 -0.36 31.86
CA LYS A 294 -12.21 1.04 31.83
C LYS A 294 -11.84 1.50 30.42
N THR A 295 -11.31 0.60 29.60
CA THR A 295 -11.02 0.89 28.20
C THR A 295 -11.69 -0.14 27.30
N PHE A 296 -12.06 0.28 26.09
CA PHE A 296 -12.56 -0.59 25.06
C PHE A 296 -11.98 -0.23 23.70
N GLU A 297 -11.90 -1.26 22.87
CA GLU A 297 -11.70 -1.22 21.43
C GLU A 297 -12.76 -2.15 20.84
N ILE A 298 -13.65 -1.60 20.02
CA ILE A 298 -14.73 -2.35 19.36
C ILE A 298 -14.64 -2.08 17.87
N GLY A 299 -14.50 -3.12 17.07
CA GLY A 299 -14.41 -2.99 15.63
C GLY A 299 -14.76 -4.29 14.91
N LEU A 300 -14.80 -4.23 13.59
CA LEU A 300 -15.03 -5.38 12.73
C LEU A 300 -13.86 -6.37 12.84
N HIS A 301 -14.23 -7.65 12.77
CA HIS A 301 -13.29 -8.76 12.79
C HIS A 301 -12.51 -8.86 11.46
N TYR A 302 -11.22 -9.14 11.54
CA TYR A 302 -10.40 -9.52 10.39
C TYR A 302 -9.35 -10.56 10.78
N ASP A 303 -9.01 -11.42 9.83
CA ASP A 303 -7.92 -12.38 9.97
C ASP A 303 -6.66 -11.87 9.28
N SER A 304 -5.53 -11.91 9.99
CA SER A 304 -4.21 -11.69 9.36
C SER A 304 -3.60 -13.03 9.02
N THR A 305 -3.27 -13.28 7.75
CA THR A 305 -2.76 -14.59 7.30
C THR A 305 -1.50 -14.45 6.47
N ILE A 306 -0.50 -15.28 6.77
CA ILE A 306 0.74 -15.45 6.01
C ILE A 306 0.75 -16.88 5.46
N VAL A 307 0.83 -17.02 4.13
CA VAL A 307 0.99 -18.30 3.46
C VAL A 307 2.40 -18.38 2.89
N ALA A 308 3.21 -19.30 3.40
CA ALA A 308 4.59 -19.48 2.96
C ALA A 308 4.66 -20.38 1.72
N LEU A 309 5.31 -19.90 0.66
CA LEU A 309 5.53 -20.67 -0.56
C LEU A 309 6.34 -21.94 -0.29
N THR A 310 6.00 -23.02 -1.00
CA THR A 310 6.74 -24.30 -0.97
C THR A 310 8.22 -24.08 -1.33
N PRO A 311 9.18 -24.67 -0.60
CA PRO A 311 10.58 -24.48 -0.92
C PRO A 311 10.92 -25.16 -2.25
N ASN A 312 11.78 -24.51 -3.04
CA ASN A 312 12.42 -25.14 -4.18
C ASN A 312 13.94 -25.17 -3.94
N LEU A 313 14.53 -26.36 -3.96
CA LEU A 313 15.97 -26.55 -4.00
C LEU A 313 16.35 -26.95 -5.42
N SER A 314 17.29 -26.21 -6.01
CA SER A 314 17.95 -26.64 -7.25
C SER A 314 19.18 -27.46 -6.86
N GLY A 315 19.09 -28.79 -7.00
CA GLY A 315 20.23 -29.70 -6.82
C GLY A 315 20.91 -30.05 -8.14
N GLY A 316 21.98 -30.85 -8.10
CA GLY A 316 22.70 -31.33 -9.30
C GLY A 316 21.87 -32.19 -10.27
N LEU A 317 20.66 -32.60 -9.87
CA LEU A 317 19.69 -33.36 -10.67
C LEU A 317 18.48 -32.53 -11.15
N GLY A 318 18.48 -31.20 -10.95
CA GLY A 318 17.39 -30.32 -11.36
C GLY A 318 16.55 -29.78 -10.20
N THR A 319 15.28 -29.43 -10.47
CA THR A 319 14.36 -28.82 -9.49
C THR A 319 13.81 -29.86 -8.52
N SER A 320 13.66 -29.51 -7.24
CA SER A 320 12.98 -30.36 -6.25
C SER A 320 11.45 -30.35 -6.37
N GLN A 321 10.90 -29.64 -7.35
CA GLN A 321 9.45 -29.58 -7.63
C GLN A 321 8.97 -30.92 -8.19
N GLY A 322 7.88 -31.45 -7.65
CA GLY A 322 7.30 -32.74 -8.04
C GLY A 322 7.82 -33.96 -7.27
N ASN A 323 8.96 -33.82 -6.57
CA ASN A 323 9.47 -34.85 -5.67
C ASN A 323 8.72 -34.82 -4.34
N GLN A 324 8.63 -35.96 -3.65
CA GLN A 324 8.07 -35.99 -2.30
C GLN A 324 8.97 -35.18 -1.35
N GLN A 325 8.37 -34.22 -0.67
CA GLN A 325 9.06 -33.38 0.31
C GLN A 325 8.50 -33.66 1.71
N ARG A 326 9.36 -33.65 2.72
CA ARG A 326 8.97 -33.75 4.12
C ARG A 326 9.49 -32.53 4.86
N THR A 327 8.59 -31.73 5.43
CA THR A 327 8.99 -30.73 6.42
C THR A 327 9.22 -31.42 7.76
N GLY A 328 10.48 -31.47 8.20
CA GLY A 328 10.86 -32.15 9.43
C GLY A 328 10.71 -31.28 10.68
N ARG A 329 11.04 -29.98 10.56
CA ARG A 329 10.99 -29.02 11.68
C ARG A 329 10.66 -27.64 11.17
N VAL A 330 9.80 -26.92 11.88
CA VAL A 330 9.48 -25.52 11.59
C VAL A 330 9.66 -24.74 12.88
N ILE A 331 10.38 -23.63 12.79
CA ILE A 331 10.60 -22.71 13.89
C ILE A 331 10.04 -21.35 13.46
N LEU A 332 9.16 -20.80 14.28
CA LEU A 332 8.67 -19.43 14.12
C LEU A 332 9.32 -18.54 15.16
N ARG A 333 9.90 -17.44 14.70
CA ARG A 333 10.44 -16.40 15.58
C ARG A 333 9.42 -15.29 15.72
N PHE A 334 9.00 -15.04 16.95
CA PHE A 334 8.03 -14.02 17.28
C PHE A 334 8.64 -12.89 18.10
N LEU A 335 8.07 -11.70 17.95
CA LEU A 335 8.28 -10.56 18.82
C LEU A 335 6.92 -10.16 19.39
N ASN A 336 6.86 -9.87 20.70
CA ASN A 336 5.69 -9.33 21.39
C ASN A 336 4.32 -9.88 20.92
N THR A 337 4.23 -11.19 20.71
CA THR A 337 3.07 -11.84 20.10
C THR A 337 2.29 -12.62 21.14
N ILE A 338 0.97 -12.43 21.19
CA ILE A 338 0.11 -13.07 22.20
C ILE A 338 -0.42 -14.42 21.71
N ARG A 339 -0.79 -14.49 20.44
CA ARG A 339 -1.49 -15.63 19.84
C ARG A 339 -1.15 -15.76 18.36
N CYS A 340 -1.25 -16.99 17.85
CA CYS A 340 -1.37 -17.31 16.43
C CYS A 340 -1.87 -18.76 16.28
N LEU A 341 -2.33 -19.08 15.08
CA LEU A 341 -2.57 -20.43 14.61
C LEU A 341 -1.56 -20.77 13.53
N VAL A 342 -1.16 -22.03 13.48
CA VAL A 342 -0.40 -22.58 12.35
C VAL A 342 -1.19 -23.75 11.78
N ASN A 343 -1.51 -23.68 10.48
CA ASN A 343 -2.37 -24.64 9.78
C ASN A 343 -3.69 -24.93 10.53
N GLY A 344 -4.28 -23.88 11.12
CA GLY A 344 -5.53 -23.96 11.89
C GLY A 344 -5.38 -24.53 13.31
N GLN A 345 -4.18 -24.91 13.75
CA GLN A 345 -3.92 -25.36 15.11
C GLN A 345 -3.40 -24.21 15.97
N ILE A 346 -3.96 -24.07 17.18
CA ILE A 346 -3.55 -23.04 18.13
C ILE A 346 -2.17 -23.37 18.67
N ILE A 347 -1.23 -22.44 18.55
CA ILE A 347 0.09 -22.58 19.19
C ILE A 347 0.00 -22.09 20.63
N PRO A 348 0.36 -22.91 21.64
CA PRO A 348 0.34 -22.48 23.02
C PRO A 348 1.51 -21.53 23.30
N PHE A 349 1.19 -20.25 23.53
CA PHE A 349 2.17 -19.24 23.95
C PHE A 349 2.39 -19.21 25.46
N ARG A 350 1.36 -19.58 26.24
CA ARG A 350 1.43 -19.62 27.71
C ARG A 350 2.03 -20.94 28.21
N GLY A 351 2.95 -20.85 29.16
CA GLY A 351 3.22 -21.94 30.11
C GLY A 351 2.18 -21.92 31.23
N PHE A 352 1.63 -23.08 31.60
CA PHE A 352 0.75 -23.18 32.77
C PHE A 352 1.57 -23.09 34.06
N GLY A 353 1.19 -22.22 35.00
CA GLY A 353 1.86 -22.05 36.29
C GLY A 353 0.96 -21.40 37.35
N GLU A 354 1.34 -21.51 38.63
CA GLU A 354 0.67 -20.82 39.73
C GLU A 354 0.82 -19.29 39.55
N ASN A 355 -0.30 -18.56 39.57
CA ASN A 355 -0.43 -17.09 39.37
C ASN A 355 -0.77 -16.55 37.96
N VAL A 356 -1.25 -17.38 37.03
CA VAL A 356 -1.58 -16.94 35.64
C VAL A 356 -3.07 -16.55 35.43
N LEU A 357 -3.96 -16.84 36.39
CA LEU A 357 -5.41 -16.75 36.20
C LEU A 357 -5.99 -15.31 36.20
N ASN A 358 -5.36 -14.35 36.86
CA ASN A 358 -5.87 -12.97 37.03
C ASN A 358 -5.05 -11.90 36.29
N LYS A 359 -4.17 -12.28 35.36
CA LYS A 359 -3.34 -11.35 34.59
C LYS A 359 -3.73 -11.35 33.12
N PRO A 360 -3.62 -10.19 32.43
CA PRO A 360 -3.78 -10.14 30.98
C PRO A 360 -2.77 -11.08 30.29
N PRO A 361 -3.04 -11.51 29.05
CA PRO A 361 -2.06 -12.29 28.29
C PRO A 361 -0.74 -11.54 28.16
N GLU A 362 0.33 -12.13 28.69
CA GLU A 362 1.69 -11.61 28.49
C GLU A 362 2.15 -11.94 27.06
N PRO A 363 2.72 -10.97 26.34
CA PRO A 363 3.23 -11.20 24.99
C PRO A 363 4.50 -12.08 25.03
N PHE A 364 4.64 -12.95 24.03
CA PHE A 364 5.79 -13.84 23.88
C PHE A 364 6.80 -13.28 22.87
N THR A 365 8.09 -13.37 23.22
CA THR A 365 9.22 -13.04 22.35
C THR A 365 10.21 -14.20 22.36
N GLY A 366 10.58 -14.69 21.18
CA GLY A 366 11.51 -15.81 21.02
C GLY A 366 11.08 -16.80 19.95
N ASP A 367 11.73 -17.97 19.99
CA ASP A 367 11.54 -19.02 18.99
C ASP A 367 10.55 -20.08 19.51
N LYS A 368 9.59 -20.46 18.68
CA LYS A 368 8.66 -21.57 18.90
C LYS A 368 8.91 -22.66 17.89
N ASP A 369 9.22 -23.85 18.39
CA ASP A 369 9.39 -25.06 17.60
C ASP A 369 8.03 -25.75 17.45
N ILE A 370 7.59 -25.95 16.21
CA ILE A 370 6.27 -26.48 15.86
C ILE A 370 6.44 -27.75 15.00
N THR A 371 7.16 -28.73 15.54
CA THR A 371 7.62 -29.96 14.85
C THR A 371 6.52 -30.97 14.49
N GLU A 372 5.25 -30.61 14.53
CA GLU A 372 4.12 -31.54 14.38
C GLU A 372 3.40 -31.39 13.02
N PHE A 373 4.15 -31.46 11.91
CA PHE A 373 3.53 -31.60 10.58
C PHE A 373 3.65 -33.04 10.08
N GLY A 374 2.49 -33.63 9.72
CA GLY A 374 2.40 -34.96 9.13
C GLY A 374 2.98 -35.05 7.71
N TRP A 375 2.68 -36.14 7.02
CA TRP A 375 3.08 -36.32 5.62
C TRP A 375 2.13 -35.57 4.70
N ASP A 376 2.61 -34.52 4.03
CA ASP A 376 1.89 -33.85 2.94
C ASP A 376 2.80 -33.67 1.72
N SER A 377 2.24 -33.90 0.54
CA SER A 377 2.84 -33.62 -0.75
C SER A 377 3.09 -32.12 -0.98
N SER A 378 2.28 -31.26 -0.38
CA SER A 378 2.48 -29.81 -0.32
C SER A 378 3.00 -29.39 1.06
N SER A 379 4.26 -28.98 1.15
CA SER A 379 4.83 -28.42 2.38
C SER A 379 4.47 -26.93 2.56
N GLU A 380 3.21 -26.56 2.32
CA GLU A 380 2.71 -25.20 2.54
C GLU A 380 2.42 -24.97 4.03
N ILE A 381 2.83 -23.81 4.54
CA ILE A 381 2.62 -23.43 5.94
C ILE A 381 1.82 -22.14 5.96
N THR A 382 0.64 -22.20 6.58
CA THR A 382 -0.22 -21.05 6.81
C THR A 382 -0.15 -20.66 8.27
N ILE A 383 0.15 -19.38 8.53
CA ILE A 383 0.15 -18.79 9.87
C ILE A 383 -0.97 -17.75 9.89
N THR A 384 -1.88 -17.84 10.86
CA THR A 384 -3.04 -16.95 10.96
C THR A 384 -3.12 -16.34 12.35
N GLN A 385 -3.51 -15.07 12.44
CA GLN A 385 -3.98 -14.43 13.67
C GLN A 385 -5.49 -14.20 13.55
N ASP A 386 -6.25 -14.79 14.46
CA ASP A 386 -7.72 -14.82 14.51
C ASP A 386 -8.32 -13.91 15.59
N GLN A 387 -7.48 -13.18 16.33
CA GLN A 387 -7.90 -12.36 17.46
C GLN A 387 -7.22 -10.99 17.40
N PRO A 388 -7.86 -9.94 17.95
CA PRO A 388 -7.38 -8.56 17.90
C PRO A 388 -6.22 -8.31 18.88
N TYR A 389 -5.11 -9.01 18.66
CA TYR A 389 -3.88 -8.91 19.43
C TYR A 389 -2.70 -8.60 18.53
N ASP A 390 -1.71 -7.93 19.12
CA ASP A 390 -0.44 -7.67 18.47
C ASP A 390 0.21 -8.95 17.97
N TRP A 391 0.70 -8.88 16.74
CA TRP A 391 1.25 -10.02 16.02
C TRP A 391 2.47 -9.59 15.21
N TYR A 392 3.66 -10.05 15.62
CA TYR A 392 4.91 -9.78 14.92
C TYR A 392 5.65 -11.09 14.65
N VAL A 393 5.68 -11.49 13.38
CA VAL A 393 6.43 -12.65 12.89
C VAL A 393 7.73 -12.16 12.26
N LEU A 394 8.86 -12.46 12.89
CA LEU A 394 10.18 -12.02 12.41
C LEU A 394 10.79 -12.98 11.39
N ALA A 395 10.56 -14.28 11.56
CA ALA A 395 11.09 -15.30 10.67
C ALA A 395 10.29 -16.61 10.73
N LEU A 396 10.23 -17.28 9.58
CA LEU A 396 9.87 -18.69 9.46
C LEU A 396 11.12 -19.45 9.02
N LEU A 397 11.62 -20.32 9.90
CA LEU A 397 12.71 -21.24 9.59
C LEU A 397 12.12 -22.64 9.41
N ARG A 398 12.51 -23.31 8.33
CA ARG A 398 12.06 -24.68 8.05
C ARG A 398 13.22 -25.58 7.68
N GLN A 399 13.19 -26.79 8.22
CA GLN A 399 14.04 -27.89 7.81
C GLN A 399 13.18 -28.89 7.05
N PHE A 400 13.57 -29.21 5.81
CA PHE A 400 12.85 -30.18 4.99
C PHE A 400 13.82 -31.13 4.29
N THR A 401 13.32 -32.32 3.96
CA THR A 401 14.03 -33.36 3.21
C THR A 401 13.29 -33.61 1.90
N VAL A 402 14.03 -33.76 0.81
CA VAL A 402 13.48 -34.08 -0.51
C VAL A 402 13.85 -35.52 -0.84
N ASN A 403 12.87 -36.36 -1.16
CA ASN A 403 13.10 -37.70 -1.68
C ASN A 403 13.13 -37.66 -3.21
N THR A 404 14.29 -37.98 -3.81
CA THR A 404 14.50 -37.94 -5.26
C THR A 404 14.14 -39.24 -5.99
N GLY A 405 13.53 -40.20 -5.30
CA GLY A 405 13.27 -41.56 -5.82
C GLY A 405 14.11 -42.60 -5.10
#